data_AF-A0A2J7PU07-F1
#
_entry.id   AF-A0A2J7PU07-F1
#
_cell.length_a   1.000
_cell.length_b   1.000
_cell.length_c   1.000
_cell.angle_alpha   90.00
_cell.angle_beta   90.00
_cell.angle_gamma   90.00
#
_symmetry.space_group_name_H-M   'P 1'
#
loop_
_entity.id
_entity.type
_entity.pdbx_description
1 polymer ?
#
loop_
_entity_poly.entity_id
_entity_poly.type
_entity_poly.pdbx_seq_one_letter_code
_entity_poly.pdbx_strand_id
1 'polypeptide(L)'
;MIAVLDTNSHIPQSSPGDERPSYALHLSGCGTVSAEGLNVDTRMMCAKTVFTLIDFLWRFMREWISAYYLSSTQKDDPVYNAVKAFINQISALKIATSNFECAEYPRALMYLEMFIKENPQQFQEQLWLFMKIYARLNEPDAVHGIMATREQEPSLEELIIAHEVTGQLQDAVACYERMAQDERRGPDFYKGMVQCYLGLDQPITALRIAQGIVSERPEMAPAMQEFEAEAFWRLHMFDDLGSLLSLPDIAENMSWGVQIGRALLHFQAGRSNPLYKHLEGMRKELLDGMGTVSLEKGSYQEEYQNII
;
A
#
# COMPACT_ATOMS: atom_id res chain seq x y z
N MET A 1 -39.56 -56.26 -53.29
CA MET A 1 -39.64 -56.94 -51.99
C MET A 1 -39.15 -55.93 -50.95
N ILE A 2 -40.07 -55.30 -50.19
CA ILE A 2 -39.90 -54.58 -48.89
C ILE A 2 -38.94 -53.35 -48.90
N ALA A 3 -39.18 -52.17 -48.30
CA ALA A 3 -40.32 -51.44 -47.73
C ALA A 3 -39.84 -49.99 -47.40
N VAL A 4 -40.68 -49.00 -47.70
CA VAL A 4 -41.19 -47.91 -46.82
C VAL A 4 -40.23 -47.29 -45.77
N LEU A 5 -40.05 -45.97 -45.85
CA LEU A 5 -40.39 -45.01 -44.77
C LEU A 5 -40.28 -43.56 -45.25
N ASP A 6 -41.44 -42.92 -45.34
CA ASP A 6 -41.67 -41.48 -45.34
C ASP A 6 -41.26 -40.85 -44.01
N THR A 7 -40.81 -39.58 -44.03
CA THR A 7 -41.20 -38.63 -42.97
C THR A 7 -41.45 -37.24 -43.58
N ASN A 8 -42.66 -36.74 -43.28
CA ASN A 8 -43.32 -35.56 -43.81
C ASN A 8 -42.80 -34.23 -43.27
N SER A 9 -42.94 -33.22 -44.11
CA SER A 9 -43.02 -31.78 -43.84
C SER A 9 -44.37 -31.35 -43.22
N HIS A 10 -44.37 -30.42 -42.24
CA HIS A 10 -45.18 -29.16 -42.19
C HIS A 10 -45.30 -28.52 -40.78
N ILE A 11 -44.63 -27.37 -40.61
CA ILE A 11 -44.98 -26.03 -40.01
C ILE A 11 -46.35 -25.91 -39.29
N PRO A 12 -46.50 -25.28 -38.08
CA PRO A 12 -46.77 -23.81 -37.97
C PRO A 12 -46.27 -23.03 -36.73
N GLN A 13 -46.40 -21.70 -36.86
CA GLN A 13 -45.98 -20.58 -36.01
C GLN A 13 -46.84 -20.35 -34.72
N SER A 14 -46.20 -19.60 -33.79
CA SER A 14 -46.70 -18.53 -32.87
C SER A 14 -47.44 -18.82 -31.55
N SER A 15 -46.68 -18.65 -30.44
CA SER A 15 -46.96 -17.96 -29.13
C SER A 15 -48.12 -18.46 -28.22
N PRO A 16 -48.22 -18.08 -26.91
CA PRO A 16 -47.32 -17.31 -26.01
C PRO A 16 -47.00 -18.05 -24.69
N GLY A 17 -45.81 -17.88 -24.12
CA GLY A 17 -45.50 -18.43 -22.80
C GLY A 17 -44.04 -18.36 -22.42
N ASP A 18 -43.37 -17.22 -22.67
CA ASP A 18 -42.03 -16.99 -22.16
C ASP A 18 -42.13 -16.12 -20.92
N GLU A 19 -42.06 -16.77 -19.77
CA GLU A 19 -41.77 -16.14 -18.49
C GLU A 19 -40.42 -15.43 -18.60
N ARG A 20 -40.46 -14.11 -18.80
CA ARG A 20 -39.29 -13.26 -18.61
C ARG A 20 -38.92 -13.28 -17.12
N PRO A 21 -37.68 -13.65 -16.71
CA PRO A 21 -37.21 -13.29 -15.39
C PRO A 21 -37.05 -11.77 -15.36
N SER A 22 -37.87 -11.12 -14.53
CA SER A 22 -37.82 -9.69 -14.29
C SER A 22 -36.55 -9.37 -13.49
N TYR A 23 -35.51 -8.86 -14.15
CA TYR A 23 -34.42 -8.17 -13.47
C TYR A 23 -34.86 -6.75 -13.08
N ALA A 24 -35.84 -6.67 -12.19
CA ALA A 24 -36.18 -5.43 -11.50
C ALA A 24 -35.39 -5.38 -10.19
N LEU A 25 -34.19 -4.81 -10.23
CA LEU A 25 -33.53 -4.37 -9.01
C LEU A 25 -34.32 -3.17 -8.47
N HIS A 26 -35.21 -3.43 -7.51
CA HIS A 26 -35.74 -2.41 -6.63
C HIS A 26 -34.58 -1.78 -5.86
N LEU A 27 -34.03 -0.68 -6.38
CA LEU A 27 -33.18 0.25 -5.63
C LEU A 27 -34.08 1.03 -4.66
N SER A 28 -34.46 0.37 -3.56
CA SER A 28 -35.03 1.01 -2.38
C SER A 28 -34.06 0.79 -1.22
N GLY A 29 -33.31 1.84 -0.90
CA GLY A 29 -32.34 1.81 0.19
C GLY A 29 -31.24 2.83 0.01
N CYS A 30 -31.58 4.12 -0.06
CA CYS A 30 -30.64 5.19 0.27
C CYS A 30 -30.41 5.12 1.79
N GLY A 31 -29.58 4.16 2.21
CA GLY A 31 -29.03 4.10 3.54
C GLY A 31 -27.57 4.51 3.46
N THR A 32 -27.25 5.71 3.90
CA THR A 32 -25.87 6.05 4.26
C THR A 32 -25.48 5.12 5.40
N VAL A 33 -24.82 4.00 5.09
CA VAL A 33 -24.25 3.13 6.10
C VAL A 33 -23.12 3.92 6.76
N SER A 34 -23.35 4.42 7.97
CA SER A 34 -22.29 5.03 8.77
C SER A 34 -21.17 4.02 8.95
N ALA A 35 -19.98 4.36 8.44
CA ALA A 35 -18.79 3.52 8.48
C ALA A 35 -18.12 3.46 9.88
N GLU A 36 -18.82 3.87 10.94
CA GLU A 36 -18.27 4.10 12.28
C GLU A 36 -18.08 2.81 13.11
N GLY A 37 -18.26 1.62 12.51
CA GLY A 37 -18.14 0.34 13.23
C GLY A 37 -17.50 -0.82 12.46
N LEU A 38 -16.98 -0.60 11.24
CA LEU A 38 -16.25 -1.67 10.53
C LEU A 38 -14.76 -1.65 10.93
N ASN A 39 -14.23 -2.84 11.23
CA ASN A 39 -12.80 -3.06 11.39
C ASN A 39 -12.02 -2.45 10.20
N VAL A 40 -10.85 -1.86 10.44
CA VAL A 40 -10.05 -1.17 9.40
C VAL A 40 -9.79 -2.13 8.23
N ASP A 41 -9.49 -3.39 8.54
CA ASP A 41 -9.22 -4.43 7.55
C ASP A 41 -10.44 -4.77 6.69
N THR A 42 -11.65 -4.79 7.27
CA THR A 42 -12.86 -5.09 6.49
C THR A 42 -13.20 -3.95 5.54
N ARG A 43 -13.00 -2.68 5.96
CA ARG A 43 -13.14 -1.52 5.08
C ARG A 43 -12.14 -1.59 3.93
N MET A 44 -10.89 -1.95 4.23
CA MET A 44 -9.83 -2.13 3.24
C MET A 44 -10.22 -3.17 2.19
N MET A 45 -10.65 -4.35 2.64
CA MET A 45 -11.05 -5.44 1.74
C MET A 45 -12.25 -5.07 0.88
N CYS A 46 -13.26 -4.38 1.44
CA CYS A 46 -14.39 -3.87 0.67
C CYS A 46 -13.97 -2.80 -0.37
N ALA A 47 -13.01 -1.93 -0.04
CA ALA A 47 -12.50 -0.96 -1.00
C ALA A 47 -11.78 -1.67 -2.16
N LYS A 48 -10.93 -2.66 -1.86
CA LYS A 48 -10.23 -3.46 -2.87
C LYS A 48 -11.19 -4.20 -3.81
N THR A 49 -12.29 -4.76 -3.30
CA THR A 49 -13.31 -5.38 -4.19
C THR A 49 -13.97 -4.35 -5.10
N VAL A 50 -14.27 -3.14 -4.60
CA VAL A 50 -14.79 -2.06 -5.46
C VAL A 50 -13.77 -1.66 -6.53
N PHE A 51 -12.48 -1.55 -6.20
CA PHE A 51 -11.44 -1.23 -7.18
C PHE A 51 -11.33 -2.28 -8.28
N THR A 52 -11.37 -3.57 -7.95
CA THR A 52 -11.35 -4.63 -8.97
C THR A 52 -12.55 -4.59 -9.92
N LEU A 53 -13.73 -4.20 -9.44
CA LEU A 53 -14.90 -3.97 -10.30
C LEU A 53 -14.70 -2.78 -11.22
N ILE A 54 -14.12 -1.68 -10.72
CA ILE A 54 -13.82 -0.50 -11.54
C ILE A 54 -12.75 -0.83 -12.60
N ASP A 55 -11.71 -1.58 -12.24
CA ASP A 55 -10.68 -2.07 -13.17
C ASP A 55 -11.31 -2.93 -14.27
N PHE A 56 -12.25 -3.81 -13.90
CA PHE A 56 -13.00 -4.61 -14.85
C PHE A 56 -13.77 -3.73 -15.84
N LEU A 57 -14.44 -2.68 -15.37
CA LEU A 57 -15.17 -1.74 -16.24
C LEU A 57 -14.22 -1.00 -17.18
N TRP A 58 -13.07 -0.53 -16.70
CA TRP A 58 -12.05 0.13 -17.54
C TRP A 58 -11.46 -0.82 -18.59
N ARG A 59 -11.18 -2.05 -18.19
CA ARG A 59 -10.69 -3.09 -19.11
C ARG A 59 -11.75 -3.43 -20.16
N PHE A 60 -13.00 -3.62 -19.75
CA PHE A 60 -14.13 -3.84 -20.64
C PHE A 60 -14.25 -2.73 -21.68
N MET A 61 -14.21 -1.46 -21.25
CA MET A 61 -14.23 -0.32 -22.18
C MET A 61 -13.10 -0.38 -23.23
N ARG A 62 -11.87 -0.69 -22.80
CA ARG A 62 -10.70 -0.76 -23.68
C ARG A 62 -10.79 -1.93 -24.66
N GLU A 63 -11.20 -3.10 -24.21
CA GLU A 63 -11.37 -4.29 -25.05
C GLU A 63 -12.53 -4.12 -26.04
N TRP A 64 -13.62 -3.48 -25.61
CA TRP A 64 -14.71 -3.10 -26.51
C TRP A 64 -14.24 -2.17 -27.62
N ILE A 65 -13.52 -1.10 -27.29
CA ILE A 65 -12.92 -0.21 -28.30
C ILE A 65 -12.04 -1.02 -29.26
N SER A 66 -11.18 -1.91 -28.75
CA SER A 66 -10.27 -2.70 -29.59
C SER A 66 -10.98 -3.68 -30.51
N ALA A 67 -12.00 -4.41 -30.03
CA ALA A 67 -12.76 -5.36 -30.83
C ALA A 67 -13.59 -4.63 -31.91
N TYR A 68 -14.15 -3.47 -31.55
CA TYR A 68 -15.03 -2.71 -32.42
C TYR A 68 -14.30 -1.85 -33.45
N TYR A 69 -13.08 -1.38 -33.17
CA TYR A 69 -12.26 -0.68 -34.16
C TYR A 69 -11.91 -1.56 -35.37
N LEU A 70 -11.90 -2.90 -35.23
CA LEU A 70 -11.73 -3.83 -36.35
C LEU A 70 -13.05 -4.13 -37.09
N SER A 71 -14.20 -4.01 -36.44
CA SER A 71 -15.51 -4.25 -37.05
C SER A 71 -16.23 -2.91 -37.29
N SER A 72 -16.12 -2.38 -38.50
CA SER A 72 -16.61 -1.07 -38.97
C SER A 72 -18.15 -0.83 -38.88
N THR A 73 -18.88 -1.60 -38.08
CA THR A 73 -20.34 -1.62 -38.03
C THR A 73 -20.82 -1.46 -36.59
N GLN A 74 -21.51 -0.32 -36.34
CA GLN A 74 -22.30 0.10 -35.16
C GLN A 74 -21.60 0.90 -34.03
N LYS A 75 -21.33 2.19 -34.30
CA LYS A 75 -20.82 3.17 -33.33
C LYS A 75 -21.73 3.46 -32.10
N ASP A 76 -22.92 2.87 -32.01
CA ASP A 76 -23.97 3.27 -31.06
C ASP A 76 -24.57 2.08 -30.28
N ASP A 77 -23.74 1.34 -29.55
CA ASP A 77 -24.26 0.41 -28.54
C ASP A 77 -24.72 1.21 -27.29
N PRO A 78 -26.01 1.12 -26.89
CA PRO A 78 -26.52 1.83 -25.72
C PRO A 78 -25.85 1.40 -24.41
N VAL A 79 -25.39 0.14 -24.31
CA VAL A 79 -24.71 -0.40 -23.13
C VAL A 79 -23.33 0.25 -22.98
N TYR A 80 -22.57 0.34 -24.07
CA TYR A 80 -21.27 0.99 -24.07
C TYR A 80 -21.37 2.47 -23.66
N ASN A 81 -22.34 3.20 -24.21
CA ASN A 81 -22.55 4.61 -23.87
C ASN A 81 -22.97 4.80 -22.40
N ALA A 82 -23.79 3.89 -21.85
CA ALA A 82 -24.16 3.92 -20.43
C ALA A 82 -22.94 3.67 -19.52
N VAL A 83 -22.12 2.66 -19.84
CA VAL A 83 -20.90 2.35 -19.06
C VAL A 83 -19.88 3.49 -19.17
N LYS A 84 -19.69 4.06 -20.36
CA LYS A 84 -18.83 5.24 -20.57
C LYS A 84 -19.29 6.44 -19.73
N ALA A 85 -20.59 6.72 -19.73
CA ALA A 85 -21.16 7.80 -18.95
C ALA A 85 -20.96 7.58 -17.44
N PHE A 86 -21.08 6.34 -16.96
CA PHE A 86 -20.82 5.99 -15.57
C PHE A 86 -19.35 6.18 -15.18
N ILE A 87 -18.41 5.66 -15.97
CA ILE A 87 -16.96 5.78 -15.69
C ILE A 87 -16.53 7.25 -15.68
N ASN A 88 -17.03 8.05 -16.61
CA ASN A 88 -16.70 9.48 -16.68
C ASN A 88 -17.18 10.29 -15.46
N GLN A 89 -18.13 9.77 -14.67
CA GLN A 89 -18.54 10.42 -13.41
C GLN A 89 -17.52 10.17 -12.29
N ILE A 90 -16.68 9.14 -12.43
CA ILE A 90 -15.72 8.76 -11.41
C ILE A 90 -14.39 9.47 -11.69
N SER A 91 -13.93 10.26 -10.73
CA SER A 91 -12.64 10.94 -10.83
C SER A 91 -11.49 9.95 -10.64
N ALA A 92 -10.66 9.80 -11.67
CA ALA A 92 -9.45 8.98 -11.62
C ALA A 92 -8.50 9.41 -10.48
N LEU A 93 -8.39 10.71 -10.21
CA LEU A 93 -7.57 11.23 -9.10
C LEU A 93 -8.06 10.73 -7.74
N LYS A 94 -9.37 10.73 -7.49
CA LYS A 94 -9.94 10.21 -6.23
C LYS A 94 -9.69 8.72 -6.07
N ILE A 95 -9.80 7.96 -7.17
CA ILE A 95 -9.45 6.53 -7.15
C ILE A 95 -7.97 6.35 -6.81
N ALA A 96 -7.08 7.15 -7.39
CA ALA A 96 -5.64 7.07 -7.13
C ALA A 96 -5.32 7.33 -5.65
N THR A 97 -5.88 8.39 -5.06
CA THR A 97 -5.67 8.70 -3.63
C THR A 97 -6.21 7.60 -2.72
N SER A 98 -7.40 7.07 -3.02
CA SER A 98 -7.97 5.97 -2.22
C SER A 98 -7.18 4.67 -2.38
N ASN A 99 -6.63 4.37 -3.55
CA ASN A 99 -5.74 3.21 -3.73
C ASN A 99 -4.41 3.38 -3.00
N PHE A 100 -3.87 4.60 -2.96
CA PHE A 100 -2.68 4.90 -2.17
C PHE A 100 -2.91 4.66 -0.68
N GLU A 101 -4.04 5.13 -0.14
CA GLU A 101 -4.45 4.83 1.24
C GLU A 101 -4.66 3.33 1.49
N CYS A 102 -5.07 2.60 0.45
CA CYS A 102 -5.28 1.15 0.51
C CYS A 102 -4.02 0.30 0.30
N ALA A 103 -2.84 0.93 0.22
CA ALA A 103 -1.55 0.30 -0.07
C ALA A 103 -1.49 -0.46 -1.40
N GLU A 104 -2.31 -0.07 -2.38
CA GLU A 104 -2.32 -0.64 -3.74
C GLU A 104 -1.57 0.32 -4.68
N TYR A 105 -0.27 0.49 -4.43
CA TYR A 105 0.56 1.51 -5.07
C TYR A 105 0.63 1.39 -6.61
N PRO A 106 0.74 0.18 -7.20
CA PRO A 106 0.74 0.04 -8.67
C PRO A 106 -0.58 0.50 -9.29
N ARG A 107 -1.72 0.17 -8.66
CA ARG A 107 -3.05 0.59 -9.12
C ARG A 107 -3.21 2.11 -8.96
N ALA A 108 -2.75 2.67 -7.84
CA ALA A 108 -2.75 4.11 -7.61
C ALA A 108 -1.97 4.86 -8.70
N LEU A 109 -0.78 4.34 -9.07
CA LEU A 109 0.05 4.91 -10.14
C LEU A 109 -0.69 4.91 -11.48
N MET A 110 -1.28 3.77 -11.86
CA MET A 110 -2.03 3.63 -13.11
C MET A 110 -3.15 4.67 -13.24
N TYR A 111 -3.95 4.85 -12.19
CA TYR A 111 -5.04 5.83 -12.20
C TYR A 111 -4.53 7.27 -12.21
N LEU A 112 -3.40 7.55 -11.56
CA LEU A 112 -2.79 8.87 -11.57
C LEU A 112 -2.24 9.22 -12.97
N GLU A 113 -1.58 8.29 -13.64
CA GLU A 113 -1.12 8.46 -15.02
C GLU A 113 -2.29 8.67 -15.99
N MET A 114 -3.39 7.93 -15.83
CA MET A 114 -4.62 8.13 -16.61
C MET A 114 -5.16 9.54 -16.44
N PHE A 115 -5.20 10.05 -15.20
CA PHE A 115 -5.66 11.40 -14.90
C PHE A 115 -4.79 12.48 -15.56
N ILE A 116 -3.47 12.34 -15.50
CA ILE A 116 -2.53 13.28 -16.11
C ILE A 116 -2.57 13.23 -17.64
N LYS A 117 -2.80 12.06 -18.23
CA LYS A 117 -2.97 11.93 -19.67
C LYS A 117 -4.16 12.76 -20.19
N GLU A 118 -5.23 12.84 -19.41
CA GLU A 118 -6.40 13.67 -19.71
C GLU A 118 -6.17 15.15 -19.35
N ASN A 119 -5.40 15.43 -18.30
CA ASN A 119 -5.14 16.78 -17.78
C ASN A 119 -3.63 17.06 -17.63
N PRO A 120 -2.88 17.28 -18.73
CA PRO A 120 -1.43 17.46 -18.66
C PRO A 120 -0.97 18.68 -17.86
N GLN A 121 -1.83 19.69 -17.73
CA GLN A 121 -1.51 20.94 -17.03
C GLN A 121 -1.37 20.75 -15.50
N GLN A 122 -2.01 19.70 -14.95
CA GLN A 122 -2.00 19.43 -13.51
C GLN A 122 -0.83 18.53 -13.08
N PHE A 123 0.10 18.24 -13.99
CA PHE A 123 1.23 17.37 -13.69
C PHE A 123 2.09 17.90 -12.53
N GLN A 124 2.43 19.20 -12.54
CA GLN A 124 3.23 19.84 -11.49
C GLN A 124 2.53 19.78 -10.11
N GLU A 125 1.20 19.93 -10.08
CA GLU A 125 0.41 19.87 -8.84
C GLU A 125 0.39 18.45 -8.22
N GLN A 126 0.47 17.41 -9.06
CA GLN A 126 0.38 16.02 -8.63
C GLN A 126 1.76 15.35 -8.41
N LEU A 127 2.87 16.06 -8.62
CA LEU A 127 4.23 15.50 -8.45
C LEU A 127 4.44 14.91 -7.07
N TRP A 128 3.87 15.53 -6.03
CA TRP A 128 3.98 15.03 -4.67
C TRP A 128 3.36 13.64 -4.50
N LEU A 129 2.20 13.41 -5.11
CA LEU A 129 1.53 12.12 -5.05
C LEU A 129 2.31 11.06 -5.84
N PHE A 130 2.84 11.41 -7.03
CA PHE A 130 3.74 10.52 -7.76
C PHE A 130 4.96 10.13 -6.93
N MET A 131 5.62 11.11 -6.30
CA MET A 131 6.80 10.89 -5.48
C MET A 131 6.51 9.92 -4.33
N LYS A 132 5.39 10.11 -3.64
CA LYS A 132 4.93 9.19 -2.57
C LYS A 132 4.68 7.78 -3.08
N ILE A 133 4.05 7.63 -4.24
CA ILE A 133 3.78 6.32 -4.83
C ILE A 133 5.08 5.63 -5.22
N TYR A 134 5.99 6.31 -5.93
CA TYR A 134 7.28 5.72 -6.33
C TYR A 134 8.19 5.41 -5.15
N ALA A 135 8.15 6.23 -4.09
CA ALA A 135 8.85 5.93 -2.84
C ALA A 135 8.35 4.62 -2.21
N ARG A 136 7.05 4.37 -2.24
CA ARG A 136 6.45 3.12 -1.73
C ARG A 136 6.70 1.91 -2.63
N LEU A 137 6.85 2.13 -3.93
CA LEU A 137 7.27 1.12 -4.90
C LEU A 137 8.79 0.86 -4.88
N ASN A 138 9.55 1.59 -4.07
CA ASN A 138 11.01 1.51 -3.98
C ASN A 138 11.72 1.74 -5.34
N GLU A 139 11.24 2.73 -6.10
CA GLU A 139 11.75 3.10 -7.42
C GLU A 139 12.51 4.44 -7.38
N PRO A 140 13.80 4.45 -6.97
CA PRO A 140 14.60 5.67 -6.81
C PRO A 140 14.78 6.45 -8.11
N ASP A 141 14.87 5.75 -9.24
CA ASP A 141 15.07 6.37 -10.56
C ASP A 141 13.87 7.25 -10.95
N ALA A 142 12.66 6.77 -10.65
CA ALA A 142 11.44 7.52 -10.91
C ALA A 142 11.34 8.77 -10.01
N VAL A 143 11.70 8.64 -8.73
CA VAL A 143 11.78 9.77 -7.79
C VAL A 143 12.78 10.81 -8.28
N HIS A 144 13.95 10.39 -8.77
CA HIS A 144 14.95 11.29 -9.33
C HIS A 144 14.44 12.01 -10.59
N GLY A 145 13.72 11.28 -11.47
CA GLY A 145 13.08 11.87 -12.65
C GLY A 145 12.05 12.94 -12.30
N ILE A 146 11.26 12.73 -11.25
CA ILE A 146 10.29 13.70 -10.74
C ILE A 146 10.99 14.95 -10.22
N MET A 147 12.06 14.79 -9.43
CA MET A 147 12.84 15.92 -8.93
C MET A 147 13.47 16.72 -10.07
N ALA A 148 13.96 16.06 -11.12
CA ALA A 148 14.54 16.71 -12.30
C ALA A 148 13.51 17.45 -13.18
N THR A 149 12.26 17.00 -13.20
CA THR A 149 11.19 17.58 -14.03
C THR A 149 10.49 18.75 -13.35
N ARG A 150 10.75 18.97 -12.08
CA ARG A 150 10.09 19.98 -11.28
C ARG A 150 10.58 21.39 -11.62
N GLU A 151 9.65 22.34 -11.68
CA GLU A 151 9.95 23.74 -11.97
C GLU A 151 10.19 24.58 -10.70
N GLN A 152 9.62 24.18 -9.57
CA GLN A 152 9.70 24.88 -8.29
C GLN A 152 10.72 24.23 -7.35
N GLU A 153 11.23 25.02 -6.41
CA GLU A 153 12.12 24.50 -5.36
C GLU A 153 11.38 23.44 -4.51
N PRO A 154 11.98 22.25 -4.28
CA PRO A 154 11.34 21.21 -3.50
C PRO A 154 11.26 21.59 -2.02
N SER A 155 10.18 21.13 -1.37
CA SER A 155 10.05 21.25 0.08
C SER A 155 11.02 20.30 0.80
N LEU A 156 11.29 20.58 2.09
CA LEU A 156 12.14 19.72 2.91
C LEU A 156 11.56 18.30 3.06
N GLU A 157 10.22 18.17 3.13
CA GLU A 157 9.56 16.86 3.20
C GLU A 157 9.79 16.02 1.94
N GLU A 158 9.81 16.68 0.78
CA GLU A 158 10.11 16.02 -0.50
C GLU A 158 11.57 15.63 -0.60
N LEU A 159 12.48 16.50 -0.16
CA LEU A 159 13.91 16.19 -0.12
C LEU A 159 14.21 14.99 0.80
N ILE A 160 13.55 14.91 1.96
CA ILE A 160 13.68 13.76 2.85
C ILE A 160 13.32 12.47 2.12
N ILE A 161 12.14 12.42 1.48
CA ILE A 161 11.72 11.22 0.74
C ILE A 161 12.68 10.89 -0.40
N ALA A 162 13.16 11.91 -1.14
CA ALA A 162 14.14 11.69 -2.20
C ALA A 162 15.43 11.04 -1.68
N HIS A 163 15.98 11.58 -0.60
CA HIS A 163 17.24 11.09 -0.02
C HIS A 163 17.08 9.72 0.64
N GLU A 164 15.93 9.44 1.27
CA GLU A 164 15.64 8.12 1.84
C GLU A 164 15.58 7.03 0.76
N VAL A 165 14.81 7.26 -0.31
CA VAL A 165 14.62 6.27 -1.38
C VAL A 165 15.92 6.07 -2.18
N THR A 166 16.72 7.12 -2.36
CA THR A 166 18.04 7.02 -3.04
C THR A 166 19.15 6.45 -2.14
N GLY A 167 18.89 6.26 -0.85
CA GLY A 167 19.88 5.78 0.12
C GLY A 167 20.92 6.83 0.55
N GLN A 168 20.70 8.11 0.23
CA GLN A 168 21.55 9.23 0.66
C GLN A 168 21.20 9.66 2.09
N LEU A 169 21.39 8.74 3.05
CA LEU A 169 20.94 8.93 4.42
C LEU A 169 21.60 10.13 5.15
N GLN A 170 22.82 10.52 4.75
CA GLN A 170 23.50 11.69 5.33
C GLN A 170 22.75 12.99 5.02
N ASP A 171 22.32 13.15 3.76
CA ASP A 171 21.57 14.32 3.32
C ASP A 171 20.14 14.30 3.88
N ALA A 172 19.53 13.11 4.00
CA ALA A 172 18.24 12.93 4.67
C ALA A 172 18.30 13.40 6.13
N VAL A 173 19.33 13.00 6.88
CA VAL A 173 19.52 13.43 8.28
C VAL A 173 19.69 14.94 8.38
N ALA A 174 20.46 15.57 7.50
CA ALA A 174 20.59 17.03 7.49
C ALA A 174 19.24 17.73 7.27
N CYS A 175 18.38 17.17 6.40
CA CYS A 175 17.03 17.67 6.19
C CYS A 175 16.14 17.48 7.44
N TYR A 176 16.20 16.31 8.08
CA TYR A 176 15.51 16.04 9.34
C TYR A 176 15.92 17.00 10.46
N GLU A 177 17.23 17.21 10.66
CA GLU A 177 17.76 18.12 11.67
C GLU A 177 17.29 19.55 11.43
N ARG A 178 17.30 20.00 10.17
CA ARG A 178 16.78 21.33 9.80
C ARG A 178 15.28 21.44 10.10
N MET A 179 14.49 20.44 9.73
CA MET A 179 13.04 20.44 9.99
C MET A 179 12.70 20.36 11.48
N ALA A 180 13.53 19.71 12.29
CA ALA A 180 13.32 19.55 13.72
C ALA A 180 13.52 20.85 14.53
N GLN A 181 14.17 21.86 13.94
CA GLN A 181 14.40 23.16 14.60
C GLN A 181 13.15 24.04 14.68
N ASP A 182 12.26 23.94 13.69
CA ASP A 182 11.17 24.89 13.52
C ASP A 182 9.90 24.49 14.29
N GLU A 183 9.52 23.20 14.27
CA GLU A 183 8.23 22.75 14.78
C GLU A 183 8.25 21.37 15.46
N ARG A 184 7.33 21.20 16.40
CA ARG A 184 7.04 19.90 17.02
C ARG A 184 6.31 19.02 16.00
N ARG A 185 6.96 17.95 15.53
CA ARG A 185 6.39 17.01 14.55
C ARG A 185 5.74 15.80 15.21
N GLY A 186 5.01 15.03 14.39
CA GLY A 186 4.34 13.79 14.79
C GLY A 186 5.30 12.61 14.93
N PRO A 187 4.80 11.44 15.37
CA PRO A 187 5.64 10.27 15.64
C PRO A 187 6.37 9.77 14.39
N ASP A 188 5.71 9.71 13.23
CA ASP A 188 6.29 9.15 11.99
C ASP A 188 7.52 9.92 11.50
N PHE A 189 7.55 11.24 11.71
CA PHE A 189 8.72 12.06 11.41
C PHE A 189 9.94 11.64 12.25
N TYR A 190 9.75 11.49 13.56
CA TYR A 190 10.84 11.09 14.45
C TYR A 190 11.27 9.64 14.21
N LYS A 191 10.34 8.76 13.85
CA LYS A 191 10.67 7.38 13.45
C LYS A 191 11.61 7.38 12.24
N GLY A 192 11.25 8.11 11.18
CA GLY A 192 12.09 8.24 9.98
C GLY A 192 13.47 8.80 10.29
N MET A 193 13.54 9.84 11.14
CA MET A 193 14.80 10.43 11.59
C MET A 193 15.69 9.42 12.32
N VAL A 194 15.16 8.72 13.34
CA VAL A 194 15.94 7.74 14.12
C VAL A 194 16.36 6.55 13.25
N GLN A 195 15.47 6.09 12.36
CA GLN A 195 15.76 5.04 11.39
C GLN A 195 16.90 5.43 10.44
N CYS A 196 16.96 6.69 10.00
CA CYS A 196 18.08 7.18 9.18
C CYS A 196 19.43 7.11 9.92
N TYR A 197 19.49 7.48 11.21
CA TYR A 197 20.72 7.33 11.99
C TYR A 197 21.13 5.87 12.21
N LEU A 198 20.15 4.97 12.40
CA LEU A 198 20.42 3.53 12.46
C LEU A 198 20.93 2.99 11.12
N GLY A 199 20.41 3.48 10.00
CA GLY A 199 20.89 3.15 8.66
C GLY A 199 22.29 3.69 8.36
N LEU A 200 22.67 4.82 8.95
CA LEU A 200 24.03 5.38 8.91
C LEU A 200 25.05 4.67 9.83
N ASP A 201 24.61 3.60 10.51
CA ASP A 201 25.40 2.89 11.52
C ASP A 201 25.85 3.80 12.68
N GLN A 202 24.96 4.69 13.12
CA GLN A 202 25.17 5.56 14.30
C GLN A 202 24.19 5.23 15.44
N PRO A 203 24.21 4.00 16.00
CA PRO A 203 23.24 3.58 17.01
C PRO A 203 23.30 4.40 18.31
N ILE A 204 24.47 4.93 18.68
CA ILE A 204 24.60 5.81 19.87
C ILE A 204 23.82 7.11 19.67
N THR A 205 23.94 7.71 18.49
CA THR A 205 23.26 8.96 18.14
C THR A 205 21.75 8.71 18.08
N ALA A 206 21.33 7.64 17.40
CA ALA A 206 19.94 7.21 17.32
C ALA A 206 19.31 7.03 18.71
N LEU A 207 20.00 6.32 19.62
CA LEU A 207 19.54 6.09 20.99
C LEU A 207 19.39 7.40 21.78
N ARG A 208 20.38 8.29 21.71
CA ARG A 208 20.33 9.59 22.42
C ARG A 208 19.19 10.46 21.92
N ILE A 209 18.94 10.47 20.61
CA ILE A 209 17.84 11.22 20.01
C ILE A 209 16.51 10.63 20.47
N ALA A 210 16.33 9.30 20.38
CA ALA A 210 15.11 8.62 20.82
C ALA A 210 14.81 8.89 22.29
N GLN A 211 15.80 8.69 23.18
CA GLN A 211 15.64 8.95 24.61
C GLN A 211 15.37 10.43 24.91
N GLY A 212 16.00 11.35 24.17
CA GLY A 212 15.74 12.78 24.27
C GLY A 212 14.28 13.11 23.94
N ILE A 213 13.75 12.56 22.85
CA ILE A 213 12.35 12.73 22.44
C ILE A 213 11.41 12.15 23.49
N VAL A 214 11.67 10.95 24.00
CA VAL A 214 10.83 10.31 25.03
C VAL A 214 10.88 11.09 26.36
N SER A 215 12.03 11.65 26.71
CA SER A 215 12.18 12.48 27.92
C SER A 215 11.39 13.79 27.82
N GLU A 216 11.35 14.41 26.64
CA GLU A 216 10.54 15.61 26.39
C GLU A 216 9.05 15.29 26.23
N ARG A 217 8.73 14.13 25.67
CA ARG A 217 7.38 13.69 25.29
C ARG A 217 7.18 12.21 25.61
N PRO A 218 6.75 11.88 26.84
CA PRO A 218 6.51 10.50 27.24
C PRO A 218 5.48 9.78 26.37
N GLU A 219 4.56 10.50 25.73
CA GLU A 219 3.58 9.95 24.78
C GLU A 219 4.22 9.31 23.53
N MET A 220 5.46 9.66 23.21
CA MET A 220 6.21 9.11 22.06
C MET A 220 6.94 7.81 22.38
N ALA A 221 7.01 7.41 23.66
CA ALA A 221 7.64 6.16 24.09
C ALA A 221 7.24 4.94 23.23
N PRO A 222 5.95 4.61 23.00
CA PRO A 222 5.57 3.44 22.21
C PRO A 222 6.06 3.50 20.75
N ALA A 223 6.23 4.70 20.19
CA ALA A 223 6.73 4.88 18.83
C ALA A 223 8.25 4.73 18.72
N MET A 224 9.00 4.97 19.81
CA MET A 224 10.47 4.96 19.83
C MET A 224 11.07 3.64 20.33
N GLN A 225 10.31 2.86 21.12
CA GLN A 225 10.76 1.62 21.77
C GLN A 225 11.37 0.59 20.81
N GLU A 226 10.85 0.48 19.58
CA GLU A 226 11.43 -0.40 18.54
C GLU A 226 12.88 0.00 18.22
N PHE A 227 13.11 1.29 18.01
CA PHE A 227 14.41 1.83 17.65
C PHE A 227 15.38 1.88 18.83
N GLU A 228 14.87 2.11 20.05
CA GLU A 228 15.67 2.00 21.27
C GLU A 228 16.14 0.57 21.50
N ALA A 229 15.24 -0.41 21.35
CA ALA A 229 15.60 -1.83 21.42
C ALA A 229 16.66 -2.17 20.38
N GLU A 230 16.49 -1.69 19.14
CA GLU A 230 17.47 -1.84 18.08
C GLU A 230 18.84 -1.26 18.42
N ALA A 231 18.87 -0.01 18.89
CA ALA A 231 20.11 0.62 19.27
C ALA A 231 20.80 -0.12 20.43
N PHE A 232 20.06 -0.58 21.46
CA PHE A 232 20.64 -1.28 22.59
C PHE A 232 21.33 -2.59 22.19
N TRP A 233 20.72 -3.42 21.34
CA TRP A 233 21.38 -4.65 20.92
C TRP A 233 22.54 -4.42 19.96
N ARG A 234 22.49 -3.38 19.11
CA ARG A 234 23.65 -2.95 18.28
C ARG A 234 24.82 -2.46 19.14
N LEU A 235 24.54 -1.86 20.30
CA LEU A 235 25.53 -1.35 21.25
C LEU A 235 25.99 -2.37 22.29
N HIS A 236 25.46 -3.60 22.25
CA HIS A 236 25.70 -4.63 23.27
C HIS A 236 25.28 -4.24 24.70
N MET A 237 24.34 -3.31 24.83
CA MET A 237 23.79 -2.84 26.12
C MET A 237 22.63 -3.74 26.56
N PHE A 238 22.94 -5.01 26.83
CA PHE A 238 21.91 -6.02 27.09
C PHE A 238 21.16 -5.86 28.42
N ASP A 239 21.79 -5.26 29.42
CA ASP A 239 21.15 -4.97 30.71
C ASP A 239 20.02 -3.94 30.53
N ASP A 240 20.29 -2.86 29.80
CA ASP A 240 19.31 -1.83 29.47
C ASP A 240 18.23 -2.38 28.53
N LEU A 241 18.60 -3.19 27.53
CA LEU A 241 17.66 -3.89 26.67
C LEU A 241 16.70 -4.79 27.48
N GLY A 242 17.23 -5.55 28.44
CA GLY A 242 16.43 -6.39 29.32
C GLY A 242 15.44 -5.58 30.17
N SER A 243 15.88 -4.42 30.66
CA SER A 243 15.02 -3.50 31.40
C SER A 243 13.88 -2.94 30.53
N LEU A 244 14.19 -2.51 29.30
CA LEU A 244 13.23 -2.02 28.33
C LEU A 244 12.19 -3.10 28.01
N LEU A 245 12.65 -4.29 27.61
CA LEU A 245 11.78 -5.40 27.20
C LEU A 245 10.93 -5.99 28.34
N SER A 246 11.26 -5.68 29.60
CA SER A 246 10.46 -6.08 30.76
C SER A 246 9.24 -5.18 31.03
N LEU A 247 9.14 -4.04 30.34
CA LEU A 247 8.00 -3.14 30.46
C LEU A 247 6.72 -3.78 29.90
N PRO A 248 5.57 -3.64 30.60
CA PRO A 248 4.32 -4.28 30.19
C PRO A 248 3.83 -3.81 28.82
N ASP A 249 4.08 -2.55 28.47
CA ASP A 249 3.68 -1.95 27.19
C ASP A 249 4.41 -2.56 25.99
N ILE A 250 5.62 -3.11 26.20
CA ILE A 250 6.46 -3.70 25.15
C ILE A 250 6.25 -5.21 25.05
N ALA A 251 5.63 -5.84 26.05
CA ALA A 251 5.43 -7.29 26.09
C ALA A 251 4.66 -7.82 24.86
N GLU A 252 3.73 -7.03 24.33
CA GLU A 252 2.91 -7.38 23.16
C GLU A 252 3.46 -6.80 21.84
N ASN A 253 4.53 -5.99 21.88
CA ASN A 253 5.10 -5.40 20.68
C ASN A 253 5.89 -6.45 19.89
N MET A 254 5.49 -6.65 18.62
CA MET A 254 6.06 -7.63 17.70
C MET A 254 6.97 -7.00 16.64
N SER A 255 7.37 -5.74 16.84
CA SER A 255 8.32 -5.05 15.97
C SER A 255 9.66 -5.78 15.83
N TRP A 256 10.32 -5.60 14.69
CA TRP A 256 11.55 -6.32 14.35
C TRP A 256 12.66 -6.11 15.39
N GLY A 257 12.92 -4.84 15.76
CA GLY A 257 13.94 -4.48 16.74
C GLY A 257 13.72 -5.15 18.11
N VAL A 258 12.47 -5.23 18.57
CA VAL A 258 12.07 -5.86 19.83
C VAL A 258 12.23 -7.38 19.76
N GLN A 259 11.79 -8.00 18.66
CA GLN A 259 11.85 -9.45 18.48
C GLN A 259 13.28 -9.98 18.44
N ILE A 260 14.17 -9.30 17.70
CA ILE A 260 15.59 -9.61 17.66
C ILE A 260 16.23 -9.38 19.04
N GLY A 261 15.87 -8.29 19.73
CA GLY A 261 16.34 -8.03 21.08
C GLY A 261 16.02 -9.17 22.05
N ARG A 262 14.79 -9.70 22.03
CA ARG A 262 14.38 -10.86 22.84
C ARG A 262 15.17 -12.12 22.49
N ALA A 263 15.35 -12.40 21.21
CA ALA A 263 16.15 -13.53 20.75
C ALA A 263 17.59 -13.45 21.27
N LEU A 264 18.21 -12.26 21.19
CA LEU A 264 19.57 -12.04 21.68
C LEU A 264 19.67 -12.20 23.22
N LEU A 265 18.69 -11.74 23.98
CA LEU A 265 18.65 -11.99 25.43
C LEU A 265 18.54 -13.49 25.77
N HIS A 266 17.72 -14.25 25.03
CA HIS A 266 17.64 -15.71 25.20
C HIS A 266 18.95 -16.41 24.87
N PHE A 267 19.63 -15.95 23.80
CA PHE A 267 20.94 -16.44 23.41
C PHE A 267 22.00 -16.16 24.49
N GLN A 268 22.08 -14.93 25.00
CA GLN A 268 23.01 -14.54 26.05
C GLN A 268 22.77 -15.32 27.35
N ALA A 269 21.50 -15.57 27.71
CA ALA A 269 21.14 -16.36 28.89
C ALA A 269 21.38 -17.87 28.73
N GLY A 270 21.88 -18.34 27.58
CA GLY A 270 22.13 -19.75 27.29
C GLY A 270 20.86 -20.61 27.19
N ARG A 271 19.70 -19.99 26.94
CA ARG A 271 18.40 -20.69 26.93
C ARG A 271 18.04 -21.12 25.51
N SER A 272 18.49 -22.31 25.09
CA SER A 272 18.30 -22.79 23.72
C SER A 272 16.83 -23.04 23.34
N ASN A 273 16.05 -23.69 24.20
CA ASN A 273 14.64 -24.02 23.89
C ASN A 273 13.74 -22.79 23.61
N PRO A 274 13.70 -21.75 24.48
CA PRO A 274 12.90 -20.56 24.21
C PRO A 274 13.44 -19.78 23.00
N LEU A 275 14.76 -19.74 22.79
CA LEU A 275 15.34 -19.13 21.60
C LEU A 275 14.81 -19.77 20.30
N TYR A 276 14.86 -21.10 20.20
CA TYR A 276 14.36 -21.78 18.99
C TYR A 276 12.87 -21.55 18.76
N LYS A 277 12.05 -21.60 19.81
CA LYS A 277 10.62 -21.29 19.71
C LYS A 277 10.36 -19.86 19.25
N HIS A 278 11.13 -18.91 19.78
CA HIS A 278 11.01 -17.50 19.42
C HIS A 278 11.37 -17.26 17.95
N LEU A 279 12.51 -17.79 17.50
CA LEU A 279 12.94 -17.69 16.11
C LEU A 279 11.99 -18.39 15.13
N GLU A 280 11.38 -19.51 15.53
CA GLU A 280 10.36 -20.17 14.72
C GLU A 280 9.09 -19.31 14.60
N GLY A 281 8.69 -18.64 15.69
CA GLY A 281 7.59 -17.68 15.68
C GLY A 281 7.86 -16.50 14.74
N MET A 282 9.01 -15.84 14.91
CA MET A 282 9.44 -14.75 14.04
C MET A 282 9.46 -15.15 12.56
N ARG A 283 9.96 -16.35 12.25
CA ARG A 283 9.99 -16.86 10.88
C ARG A 283 8.57 -17.04 10.32
N LYS A 284 7.64 -17.56 11.10
CA LYS A 284 6.23 -17.73 10.66
C LYS A 284 5.58 -16.38 10.38
N GLU A 285 5.77 -15.41 11.27
CA GLU A 285 5.24 -14.04 11.08
C GLU A 285 5.79 -13.38 9.82
N LEU A 286 7.09 -13.50 9.57
CA LEU A 286 7.73 -12.97 8.36
C LEU A 286 7.18 -13.65 7.10
N LEU A 287 7.00 -14.98 7.13
CA LEU A 287 6.42 -15.73 6.02
C LEU A 287 4.94 -15.39 5.78
N ASP A 288 4.16 -15.21 6.84
CA ASP A 288 2.76 -14.80 6.75
C ASP A 288 2.64 -13.39 6.15
N GLY A 289 3.53 -12.48 6.53
CA GLY A 289 3.64 -11.15 5.91
C GLY A 289 3.92 -11.21 4.42
N MET A 290 4.89 -12.04 3.99
CA MET A 290 5.21 -12.25 2.57
C MET A 290 4.05 -12.89 1.80
N GLY A 291 3.38 -13.88 2.38
CA GLY A 291 2.30 -14.63 1.72
C GLY A 291 1.09 -13.77 1.29
N THR A 292 0.91 -12.59 1.90
CA THR A 292 -0.14 -11.65 1.52
C THR A 292 0.18 -10.81 0.26
N VAL A 293 1.46 -10.66 -0.08
CA VAL A 293 1.96 -9.77 -1.14
C VAL A 293 2.22 -10.54 -2.45
N SER A 294 2.47 -11.85 -2.37
CA SER A 294 2.85 -12.72 -3.51
C SER A 294 1.82 -12.93 -4.63
N LEU A 295 0.65 -12.28 -4.59
CA LEU A 295 -0.37 -12.38 -5.65
C LEU A 295 -0.11 -11.42 -6.82
N GLU A 296 0.74 -10.40 -6.64
CA GLU A 296 0.99 -9.37 -7.66
C GLU A 296 2.29 -9.62 -8.46
N LYS A 297 2.27 -9.34 -9.76
CA LYS A 297 3.47 -9.45 -10.60
C LYS A 297 4.43 -8.32 -10.25
N GLY A 298 5.56 -8.65 -9.60
CA GLY A 298 6.55 -7.67 -9.11
C GLY A 298 6.88 -7.81 -7.63
N SER A 299 6.08 -8.60 -6.88
CA SER A 299 6.18 -8.74 -5.42
C SER A 299 7.57 -9.18 -4.94
N TYR A 300 8.34 -9.93 -5.73
CA TYR A 300 9.70 -10.35 -5.36
C TYR A 300 10.67 -9.19 -5.13
N GLN A 301 10.54 -8.08 -5.86
CA GLN A 301 11.43 -6.92 -5.71
C GLN A 301 11.08 -6.15 -4.43
N GLU A 302 9.81 -6.05 -4.11
CA GLU A 302 9.30 -5.44 -2.87
C GLU A 302 9.61 -6.31 -1.64
N GLU A 303 9.52 -7.63 -1.78
CA GLU A 303 9.81 -8.59 -0.70
C GLU A 303 11.31 -8.87 -0.53
N TYR A 304 12.18 -8.38 -1.41
CA TYR A 304 13.62 -8.67 -1.34
C TYR A 304 14.25 -8.24 -0.02
N GLN A 305 13.79 -7.11 0.54
CA GLN A 305 14.25 -6.64 1.85
C GLN A 305 13.86 -7.58 3.00
N ASN A 306 12.76 -8.32 2.86
CA ASN A 306 12.32 -9.29 3.87
C ASN A 306 13.07 -10.63 3.76
N ILE A 307 13.69 -10.89 2.60
CA ILE A 307 14.44 -12.13 2.35
C ILE A 307 15.88 -12.05 2.88
N ILE A 308 16.50 -10.87 2.84
CA ILE A 308 17.86 -10.60 3.35
C ILE A 308 17.85 -10.51 4.87
#